data_AF-A0A240C003-F1
#
_entry.id   AF-A0A240C003-F1
#
_cell.length_a   1.000
_cell.length_b   1.000
_cell.length_c   1.000
_cell.angle_alpha   90.00
_cell.angle_beta   90.00
_cell.angle_gamma   90.00
#
_symmetry.space_group_name_H-M   'P 1'
#
loop_
_entity.id
_entity.type
_entity.pdbx_description
1 polymer ?
#
loop_
_entity_poly.entity_id
_entity_poly.type
_entity_poly.pdbx_seq_one_letter_code
_entity_poly.pdbx_strand_id
1 'polypeptide(L)'
;MSKDKVIYLGGHILNQAMVEYRDKQHKEISEIKGVRPYSPHQDKSINDKANAKQEGLAERILANDFKAMRESDIFVFDVLNEGLGTIAELGIVLGMKYQAQETIERLEKVADINRFDINGDIPETYWVLQDEIKEQEKILNKPVLCYCSDTRQGHRKSYIDPDRAEFSTNQFVYGMVLELTNGEGYISWNEVKNRLEELGRKGE
;
A
#
# COMPACT_ATOMS: atom_id res chain seq x y z
N MET A 1 3.12 -6.70 -24.61
CA MET A 1 3.87 -6.91 -23.34
C MET A 1 3.06 -6.28 -22.25
N SER A 2 2.60 -7.06 -21.28
CA SER A 2 1.99 -6.50 -20.08
C SER A 2 3.00 -5.61 -19.37
N LYS A 3 2.55 -4.46 -18.87
CA LYS A 3 3.39 -3.50 -18.15
C LYS A 3 3.64 -4.05 -16.75
N ASP A 4 4.89 -4.07 -16.30
CA ASP A 4 5.23 -4.51 -14.93
C ASP A 4 4.40 -3.76 -13.89
N LYS A 5 3.87 -4.51 -12.91
CA LYS A 5 3.12 -3.95 -11.78
C LYS A 5 4.04 -3.16 -10.88
N VAL A 6 3.59 -1.96 -10.50
CA VAL A 6 4.36 -1.03 -9.67
C VAL A 6 4.08 -1.31 -8.20
N ILE A 7 5.12 -1.50 -7.41
CA ILE A 7 5.02 -1.76 -5.97
C ILE A 7 5.39 -0.51 -5.18
N TYR A 8 4.51 -0.04 -4.30
CA TYR A 8 4.89 0.92 -3.27
C TYR A 8 5.53 0.18 -2.09
N LEU A 9 6.77 0.54 -1.75
CA LEU A 9 7.52 -0.06 -0.64
C LEU A 9 7.58 0.92 0.53
N GLY A 10 6.63 0.80 1.46
CA GLY A 10 6.63 1.58 2.70
C GLY A 10 7.49 0.91 3.77
N GLY A 11 8.33 1.69 4.42
CA GLY A 11 9.17 1.24 5.52
C GLY A 11 9.99 2.36 6.12
N HIS A 12 10.54 2.13 7.32
CA HIS A 12 11.35 3.14 7.99
C HIS A 12 12.65 3.43 7.21
N ILE A 13 13.01 4.72 7.05
CA ILE A 13 14.20 5.15 6.28
C ILE A 13 15.06 6.23 6.96
N LEU A 14 14.87 6.50 8.26
CA LEU A 14 15.55 7.63 8.93
C LEU A 14 16.97 7.30 9.43
N ASN A 15 17.34 6.02 9.48
CA ASN A 15 18.68 5.60 9.92
C ASN A 15 19.38 4.75 8.85
N GLN A 16 20.72 4.74 8.89
CA GLN A 16 21.56 4.12 7.87
C GLN A 16 21.29 2.61 7.70
N ALA A 17 21.10 1.88 8.80
CA ALA A 17 20.80 0.46 8.77
C ALA A 17 19.48 0.18 8.03
N MET A 18 18.47 1.03 8.25
CA MET A 18 17.18 0.89 7.58
C MET A 18 17.23 1.30 6.11
N VAL A 19 18.05 2.30 5.74
CA VAL A 19 18.32 2.64 4.34
C VAL A 19 18.98 1.46 3.61
N GLU A 20 20.04 0.89 4.17
CA GLU A 20 20.71 -0.29 3.60
C GLU A 20 19.77 -1.48 3.47
N TYR A 21 18.91 -1.68 4.47
CA TYR A 21 17.90 -2.72 4.44
C TYR A 21 16.85 -2.46 3.34
N ARG A 22 16.36 -1.23 3.15
CA ARG A 22 15.47 -0.88 2.03
C ARG A 22 16.13 -1.11 0.68
N ASP A 23 17.39 -0.72 0.52
CA ASP A 23 18.14 -0.90 -0.73
C ASP A 23 18.28 -2.39 -1.08
N LYS A 24 18.54 -3.24 -0.08
CA LYS A 24 18.56 -4.70 -0.26
C LYS A 24 17.21 -5.20 -0.76
N GLN A 25 16.11 -4.78 -0.14
CA GLN A 25 14.76 -5.21 -0.52
C GLN A 25 14.36 -4.73 -1.91
N HIS A 26 14.71 -3.50 -2.25
CA HIS A 26 14.50 -2.96 -3.58
C HIS A 26 15.21 -3.79 -4.65
N LYS A 27 16.45 -4.24 -4.39
CA LYS A 27 17.19 -5.14 -5.29
C LYS A 27 16.50 -6.50 -5.41
N GLU A 28 16.16 -7.13 -4.28
CA GLU A 28 15.48 -8.44 -4.27
C GLU A 28 14.14 -8.40 -5.03
N ILE A 29 13.36 -7.32 -4.88
CA ILE A 29 12.08 -7.17 -5.62
C ILE A 29 12.32 -6.87 -7.10
N SER A 30 13.36 -6.13 -7.45
CA SER A 30 13.67 -5.81 -8.87
C SER A 30 14.06 -7.05 -9.68
N GLU A 31 14.41 -8.16 -9.02
CA GLU A 31 14.71 -9.45 -9.66
C GLU A 31 13.44 -10.27 -9.97
N ILE A 32 12.28 -9.87 -9.44
CA ILE A 32 11.00 -10.57 -9.64
C ILE A 32 10.37 -10.13 -10.96
N LYS A 33 10.14 -11.08 -11.88
CA LYS A 33 9.51 -10.82 -13.18
C LYS A 33 8.06 -10.32 -13.02
N GLY A 34 7.68 -9.29 -13.79
CA GLY A 34 6.31 -8.79 -13.87
C GLY A 34 5.94 -7.78 -12.79
N VAL A 35 6.87 -7.45 -11.89
CA VAL A 35 6.73 -6.40 -10.90
C VAL A 35 7.97 -5.51 -10.89
N ARG A 36 7.83 -4.28 -10.38
CA ARG A 36 8.95 -3.38 -10.14
C ARG A 36 8.66 -2.52 -8.91
N PRO A 37 9.66 -2.28 -8.06
CA PRO A 37 9.50 -1.30 -6.99
C PRO A 37 9.36 0.12 -7.57
N TYR A 38 8.52 0.93 -6.93
CA TYR A 38 8.51 2.36 -7.17
C TYR A 38 9.84 2.92 -6.70
N SER A 39 10.54 3.63 -7.58
CA SER A 39 11.83 4.22 -7.26
C SER A 39 11.72 5.75 -7.31
N PRO A 40 11.72 6.43 -6.15
CA PRO A 40 11.81 7.89 -6.09
C PRO A 40 13.07 8.42 -6.78
N HIS A 41 14.09 7.58 -6.98
CA HIS A 41 15.37 7.95 -7.60
C HIS A 41 15.25 8.32 -9.08
N GLN A 42 14.13 8.01 -9.74
CA GLN A 42 13.83 8.50 -11.08
C GLN A 42 13.38 9.97 -11.09
N ASP A 43 13.00 10.53 -9.93
CA ASP A 43 12.67 11.93 -9.77
C ASP A 43 13.92 12.72 -9.34
N LYS A 44 14.65 13.22 -10.35
CA LYS A 44 15.91 13.97 -10.19
C LYS A 44 15.78 15.23 -9.31
N SER A 45 14.56 15.69 -9.01
CA SER A 45 14.29 16.91 -8.25
C SER A 45 14.53 16.79 -6.73
N ILE A 46 14.53 15.57 -6.18
CA ILE A 46 14.72 15.30 -4.74
C ILE A 46 16.10 14.70 -4.46
N ASN A 47 16.63 13.91 -5.41
CA ASN A 47 17.74 12.98 -5.12
C ASN A 47 19.15 13.54 -5.35
N ASP A 48 19.29 14.75 -5.89
CA ASP A 48 20.59 15.41 -5.96
C ASP A 48 20.94 15.97 -4.57
N LYS A 49 21.39 15.11 -3.64
CA LYS A 49 21.76 15.50 -2.26
C LYS A 49 22.81 16.62 -2.21
N ALA A 50 23.55 16.86 -3.30
CA ALA A 50 24.51 17.95 -3.43
C ALA A 50 23.86 19.29 -3.85
N ASN A 51 22.70 19.27 -4.53
CA ASN A 51 21.98 20.45 -5.03
C ASN A 51 20.50 20.52 -4.59
N ALA A 52 20.08 19.68 -3.64
CA ALA A 52 18.68 19.54 -3.24
C ALA A 52 18.17 20.86 -2.65
N LYS A 53 17.20 21.48 -3.33
CA LYS A 53 16.53 22.69 -2.82
C LYS A 53 15.81 22.35 -1.51
N GLN A 54 16.25 22.90 -0.39
CA GLN A 54 15.66 22.61 0.93
C GLN A 54 14.28 23.27 1.15
N GLU A 55 13.98 24.32 0.38
CA GLU A 55 12.69 25.01 0.43
C GLU A 55 11.55 24.05 0.04
N GLY A 56 10.54 23.86 0.90
CA GLY A 56 9.39 23.00 0.62
C GLY A 56 9.68 21.49 0.56
N LEU A 57 10.76 21.02 1.22
CA LEU A 57 11.18 19.61 1.15
C LEU A 57 10.10 18.65 1.67
N ALA A 58 9.47 18.95 2.80
CA ALA A 58 8.45 18.09 3.39
C ALA A 58 7.23 17.93 2.48
N GLU A 59 6.77 19.03 1.87
CA GLU A 59 5.65 19.07 0.94
C GLU A 59 5.95 18.29 -0.33
N ARG A 60 7.18 18.37 -0.84
CA ARG A 60 7.59 17.57 -2.01
C ARG A 60 7.68 16.08 -1.71
N ILE A 61 8.21 15.71 -0.53
CA ILE A 61 8.22 14.30 -0.09
C ILE A 61 6.78 13.79 -0.03
N LEU A 62 5.89 14.52 0.66
CA LEU A 62 4.48 14.18 0.74
C LEU A 62 3.83 14.03 -0.65
N ALA A 63 4.02 15.01 -1.54
CA ALA A 63 3.43 14.98 -2.87
C ALA A 63 3.94 13.78 -3.70
N ASN A 64 5.23 13.46 -3.59
CA ASN A 64 5.83 12.35 -4.32
C ASN A 64 5.38 10.99 -3.77
N ASP A 65 5.29 10.84 -2.45
CA ASP A 65 4.81 9.60 -1.82
C ASP A 65 3.32 9.38 -2.13
N PHE A 66 2.48 10.42 -2.04
CA PHE A 66 1.08 10.34 -2.45
C PHE A 66 0.92 9.93 -3.92
N LYS A 67 1.72 10.53 -4.81
CA LYS A 67 1.71 10.16 -6.23
C LYS A 67 2.11 8.70 -6.41
N ALA A 68 3.17 8.25 -5.73
CA ALA A 68 3.66 6.88 -5.78
C ALA A 68 2.61 5.88 -5.30
N MET A 69 1.97 6.15 -4.17
CA MET A 69 0.89 5.32 -3.63
C MET A 69 -0.28 5.23 -4.61
N ARG A 70 -0.69 6.35 -5.20
CA ARG A 70 -1.78 6.38 -6.19
C ARG A 70 -1.45 5.60 -7.45
N GLU A 71 -0.23 5.72 -7.96
CA GLU A 71 0.25 5.08 -9.20
C GLU A 71 0.68 3.62 -9.00
N SER A 72 0.84 3.16 -7.76
CA SER A 72 1.18 1.77 -7.46
C SER A 72 0.02 0.81 -7.69
N ASP A 73 0.34 -0.41 -8.08
CA ASP A 73 -0.61 -1.52 -8.23
C ASP A 73 -0.69 -2.37 -6.96
N ILE A 74 0.40 -2.41 -6.17
CA ILE A 74 0.58 -3.26 -4.98
C ILE A 74 1.25 -2.43 -3.88
N PHE A 75 0.78 -2.60 -2.65
CA PHE A 75 1.44 -2.05 -1.46
C PHE A 75 2.18 -3.14 -0.68
N VAL A 76 3.40 -2.84 -0.25
CA VAL A 76 4.15 -3.66 0.70
C VAL A 76 4.64 -2.77 1.83
N PHE A 77 4.34 -3.15 3.07
CA PHE A 77 4.68 -2.37 4.26
C PHE A 77 5.51 -3.18 5.26
N ASP A 78 6.62 -2.59 5.71
CA ASP A 78 7.32 -3.02 6.92
C ASP A 78 6.84 -2.23 8.12
N VAL A 79 6.03 -2.86 8.96
CA VAL A 79 5.38 -2.15 10.05
C VAL A 79 6.19 -2.30 11.34
N LEU A 80 6.89 -1.23 11.68
CA LEU A 80 7.64 -1.07 12.93
C LEU A 80 7.02 0.04 13.78
N ASN A 81 7.04 -0.07 15.10
CA ASN A 81 6.41 0.91 15.99
C ASN A 81 7.05 2.31 15.87
N GLU A 82 8.35 2.38 15.58
CA GLU A 82 9.11 3.60 15.32
C GLU A 82 8.94 4.14 13.90
N GLY A 83 8.35 3.36 12.99
CA GLY A 83 8.14 3.71 11.58
C GLY A 83 6.96 4.65 11.38
N LEU A 84 6.98 5.84 11.98
CA LEU A 84 5.85 6.78 11.98
C LEU A 84 5.34 7.13 10.57
N GLY A 85 6.24 7.34 9.61
CA GLY A 85 5.88 7.58 8.21
C GLY A 85 5.08 6.41 7.62
N THR A 86 5.58 5.19 7.81
CA THR A 86 4.93 3.95 7.34
C THR A 86 3.57 3.73 8.00
N ILE A 87 3.44 4.05 9.29
CA ILE A 87 2.15 3.97 10.00
C ILE A 87 1.16 4.99 9.41
N ALA A 88 1.60 6.21 9.09
CA ALA A 88 0.77 7.21 8.45
C ALA A 88 0.33 6.78 7.03
N GLU A 89 1.24 6.22 6.23
CA GLU A 89 0.95 5.64 4.92
C GLU A 89 -0.08 4.50 5.00
N LEU A 90 0.04 3.63 6.00
CA LEU A 90 -0.93 2.55 6.24
C LEU A 90 -2.33 3.11 6.50
N GLY A 91 -2.43 4.16 7.31
CA GLY A 91 -3.69 4.88 7.56
C GLY A 91 -4.26 5.54 6.30
N ILE A 92 -3.41 6.10 5.43
CA ILE A 92 -3.82 6.64 4.13
C ILE A 92 -4.39 5.54 3.22
N VAL A 93 -3.74 4.37 3.13
CA VAL A 93 -4.26 3.24 2.32
C VAL A 93 -5.60 2.76 2.87
N LEU A 94 -5.73 2.66 4.19
CA LEU A 94 -6.98 2.27 4.84
C LEU A 94 -8.11 3.24 4.49
N GLY A 95 -7.89 4.54 4.69
CA GLY A 95 -8.87 5.57 4.34
C GLY A 95 -9.22 5.60 2.84
N MET A 96 -8.22 5.42 1.98
CA MET A 96 -8.42 5.33 0.52
C MET A 96 -9.33 4.16 0.13
N LYS A 97 -9.15 2.99 0.75
CA LYS A 97 -10.00 1.81 0.50
C LYS A 97 -11.41 1.99 1.04
N TYR A 98 -11.59 2.53 2.25
CA TYR A 98 -12.92 2.85 2.78
C TYR A 98 -13.67 3.85 1.88
N GLN A 99 -13.00 4.91 1.46
CA GLN A 99 -13.60 5.91 0.56
C GLN A 99 -14.01 5.30 -0.78
N ALA A 100 -13.19 4.40 -1.34
CA ALA A 100 -13.53 3.67 -2.57
C ALA A 100 -14.77 2.79 -2.36
N GLN A 101 -14.81 2.01 -1.28
CA GLN A 101 -15.96 1.16 -0.92
C GLN A 101 -17.26 1.97 -0.78
N GLU A 102 -17.26 3.04 0.01
CA GLU A 102 -18.45 3.90 0.17
C GLU A 102 -18.90 4.53 -1.15
N THR A 103 -17.94 4.87 -2.02
CA THR A 103 -18.23 5.43 -3.33
C THR A 103 -18.87 4.39 -4.25
N ILE A 104 -18.36 3.16 -4.28
CA ILE A 104 -18.96 2.04 -5.01
C ILE A 104 -20.41 1.84 -4.57
N GLU A 105 -20.66 1.69 -3.26
CA GLU A 105 -22.01 1.47 -2.74
C GLU A 105 -22.99 2.58 -3.10
N ARG A 106 -22.53 3.83 -3.14
CA ARG A 106 -23.36 4.96 -3.58
C ARG A 106 -23.63 4.89 -5.07
N LEU A 107 -22.63 4.59 -5.90
CA LEU A 107 -22.77 4.52 -7.35
C LEU A 107 -23.66 3.35 -7.77
N GLU A 108 -23.54 2.20 -7.12
CA GLU A 108 -24.41 1.03 -7.37
C GLU A 108 -25.89 1.38 -7.13
N LYS A 109 -26.21 2.05 -6.02
CA LYS A 109 -27.57 2.53 -5.74
C LYS A 109 -28.10 3.46 -6.82
N VAL A 110 -27.26 4.38 -7.31
CA VAL A 110 -27.64 5.31 -8.39
C VAL A 110 -27.79 4.57 -9.72
N ALA A 111 -26.91 3.61 -10.00
CA ALA A 111 -26.95 2.80 -11.21
C ALA A 111 -28.22 1.95 -11.28
N ASP A 112 -28.64 1.36 -10.15
CA ASP A 112 -29.87 0.58 -10.07
C ASP A 112 -31.12 1.42 -10.35
N ILE A 113 -31.17 2.66 -9.85
CA ILE A 113 -32.27 3.60 -10.12
C ILE A 113 -32.31 3.99 -11.60
N ASN A 114 -31.14 4.16 -12.22
CA ASN A 114 -31.00 4.60 -13.60
C ASN A 114 -30.76 3.45 -14.59
N ARG A 115 -31.13 2.22 -14.20
CA ARG A 115 -30.83 1.03 -15.00
C ARG A 115 -31.56 1.00 -16.34
N PHE A 116 -32.78 1.51 -16.36
CA PHE A 116 -33.62 1.56 -17.56
C PHE A 116 -34.21 2.96 -17.73
N ASP A 117 -34.29 3.41 -18.97
CA ASP A 117 -34.99 4.64 -19.33
C ASP A 117 -36.51 4.42 -19.45
N ILE A 118 -37.24 5.44 -19.90
CA ILE A 118 -38.70 5.38 -20.08
C ILE A 118 -39.15 4.34 -21.13
N ASN A 119 -38.25 3.90 -22.01
CA ASN A 119 -38.51 2.91 -23.06
C ASN A 119 -38.11 1.49 -22.63
N GLY A 120 -37.46 1.35 -21.46
CA GLY A 120 -36.93 0.07 -20.97
C GLY A 120 -35.52 -0.24 -21.49
N ASP A 121 -34.84 0.71 -22.13
CA ASP A 121 -33.48 0.56 -22.64
C ASP A 121 -32.45 0.96 -21.57
N ILE A 122 -31.24 0.37 -21.63
CA ILE A 122 -30.15 0.74 -20.71
C ILE A 122 -29.53 2.06 -21.20
N PRO A 123 -29.62 3.16 -20.43
CA PRO A 123 -29.10 4.45 -20.86
C PRO A 123 -27.57 4.51 -20.78
N GLU A 124 -26.96 5.43 -21.52
CA GLU A 124 -25.52 5.71 -21.46
C GLU A 124 -25.04 6.04 -20.03
N THR A 125 -25.89 6.72 -19.25
CA THR A 125 -25.61 7.08 -17.85
C THR A 125 -25.34 5.85 -16.99
N TYR A 126 -26.01 4.73 -17.22
CA TYR A 126 -25.74 3.48 -16.52
C TYR A 126 -24.31 3.00 -16.78
N TRP A 127 -23.87 3.01 -18.04
CA TRP A 127 -22.51 2.58 -18.42
C TRP A 127 -21.43 3.48 -17.84
N VAL A 128 -21.64 4.80 -17.81
CA VAL A 128 -20.73 5.75 -17.15
C VAL A 128 -20.59 5.43 -15.66
N LEU A 129 -21.68 5.10 -14.97
CA LEU A 129 -21.66 4.70 -13.57
C LEU A 129 -20.91 3.37 -13.37
N GLN A 130 -21.11 2.40 -14.26
CA GLN A 130 -20.40 1.12 -14.21
C GLN A 130 -18.89 1.29 -14.42
N ASP A 131 -18.48 2.19 -15.30
CA ASP A 131 -17.05 2.46 -15.54
C ASP A 131 -16.41 3.15 -14.33
N GLU A 132 -17.10 4.11 -13.69
CA GLU A 132 -16.62 4.72 -12.44
C GLU A 132 -16.53 3.69 -11.31
N ILE A 133 -17.51 2.79 -11.16
CA ILE A 133 -17.46 1.69 -10.19
C ILE A 133 -16.19 0.86 -10.40
N LYS A 134 -15.88 0.47 -11.65
CA LYS A 134 -14.66 -0.29 -11.97
C LYS A 134 -13.38 0.46 -11.60
N GLU A 135 -13.33 1.79 -11.77
CA GLU A 135 -12.17 2.57 -11.34
C GLU A 135 -12.00 2.56 -9.81
N GLN A 136 -13.09 2.64 -9.05
CA GLN A 136 -13.05 2.52 -7.59
C GLN A 136 -12.68 1.10 -7.14
N GLU A 137 -13.19 0.06 -7.82
CA GLU A 137 -12.83 -1.33 -7.55
C GLU A 137 -11.33 -1.57 -7.73
N LYS A 138 -10.67 -0.93 -8.70
CA LYS A 138 -9.22 -1.02 -8.86
C LYS A 138 -8.48 -0.49 -7.62
N ILE A 139 -8.98 0.57 -6.99
CA ILE A 139 -8.39 1.14 -5.77
C ILE A 139 -8.63 0.20 -4.58
N LEU A 140 -9.89 -0.22 -4.41
CA LEU A 140 -10.30 -1.11 -3.32
C LEU A 140 -9.53 -2.43 -3.34
N ASN A 141 -9.33 -3.00 -4.54
CA ASN A 141 -8.73 -4.32 -4.72
C ASN A 141 -7.20 -4.31 -4.85
N LYS A 142 -6.52 -3.16 -4.72
CA LYS A 142 -5.04 -3.13 -4.67
C LYS A 142 -4.54 -4.06 -3.56
N PRO A 143 -3.68 -5.06 -3.85
CA PRO A 143 -3.16 -5.95 -2.82
C PRO A 143 -2.31 -5.16 -1.81
N VAL A 144 -2.44 -5.51 -0.53
CA VAL A 144 -1.62 -4.97 0.56
C VAL A 144 -0.94 -6.14 1.26
N LEU A 145 0.39 -6.11 1.30
CA LEU A 145 1.21 -7.11 1.98
C LEU A 145 1.92 -6.45 3.15
N CYS A 146 1.73 -6.98 4.36
CA CYS A 146 2.34 -6.43 5.56
C CYS A 146 3.29 -7.46 6.18
N TYR A 147 4.48 -7.02 6.57
CA TYR A 147 5.40 -7.82 7.37
C TYR A 147 6.01 -6.95 8.47
N CYS A 148 6.68 -7.59 9.44
CA CYS A 148 7.38 -6.90 10.52
C CYS A 148 8.81 -7.42 10.59
N SER A 149 9.81 -6.54 10.44
CA SER A 149 11.21 -6.94 10.54
C SER A 149 11.75 -7.02 11.99
N ASP A 150 10.96 -6.68 13.01
CA ASP A 150 11.40 -6.79 14.41
C ASP A 150 11.44 -8.26 14.85
N THR A 151 12.64 -8.80 14.98
CA THR A 151 12.87 -10.20 15.36
C THR A 151 12.46 -10.53 16.81
N ARG A 152 12.11 -9.52 17.61
CA ARG A 152 11.67 -9.68 19.00
C ARG A 152 10.15 -9.81 19.12
N GLN A 153 9.42 -9.76 18.01
CA GLN A 153 7.99 -9.99 17.99
C GLN A 153 7.68 -11.35 18.64
N GLY A 154 6.96 -11.31 19.75
CA GLY A 154 6.71 -12.49 20.58
C GLY A 154 5.36 -12.41 21.30
N HIS A 155 4.78 -13.58 21.58
CA HIS A 155 3.43 -13.71 22.18
C HIS A 155 3.44 -14.63 23.41
N ARG A 156 4.62 -14.95 23.95
CA ARG A 156 4.78 -16.07 24.89
C ARG A 156 4.89 -15.64 26.34
N LYS A 157 4.99 -14.34 26.63
CA LYS A 157 5.04 -13.81 28.01
C LYS A 157 3.77 -13.06 28.38
N SER A 158 3.26 -13.35 29.57
CA SER A 158 2.16 -12.60 30.18
C SER A 158 2.61 -11.18 30.55
N TYR A 159 1.72 -10.19 30.41
CA TYR A 159 1.94 -8.75 30.70
C TYR A 159 2.00 -8.43 32.20
N ILE A 160 2.49 -9.34 33.03
CA ILE A 160 2.61 -9.17 34.49
C ILE A 160 3.67 -8.12 34.85
N ASP A 161 4.62 -7.89 33.93
CA ASP A 161 5.62 -6.83 33.97
C ASP A 161 5.66 -6.16 32.58
N PRO A 162 4.97 -5.02 32.38
CA PRO A 162 4.79 -4.41 31.07
C PRO A 162 6.11 -3.91 30.45
N ASP A 163 7.09 -3.58 31.30
CA ASP A 163 8.42 -3.12 30.85
C ASP A 163 9.36 -4.29 30.52
N ARG A 164 8.98 -5.53 30.89
CA ARG A 164 9.69 -6.78 30.55
C ARG A 164 8.88 -7.70 29.63
N ALA A 165 7.99 -7.14 28.84
CA ALA A 165 7.23 -7.84 27.81
C ALA A 165 8.04 -8.02 26.52
N GLU A 166 7.64 -9.01 25.71
CA GLU A 166 8.12 -9.13 24.33
C GLU A 166 7.61 -7.95 23.50
N PHE A 167 8.33 -7.59 22.44
CA PHE A 167 7.86 -6.55 21.54
C PHE A 167 6.54 -6.97 20.89
N SER A 168 5.59 -6.04 20.82
CA SER A 168 4.36 -6.20 20.07
C SER A 168 4.04 -4.90 19.34
N THR A 169 3.44 -5.02 18.17
CA THR A 169 2.89 -3.87 17.46
C THR A 169 1.77 -3.25 18.31
N ASN A 170 1.71 -1.91 18.31
CA ASN A 170 0.53 -1.22 18.81
C ASN A 170 -0.77 -1.86 18.26
N GLN A 171 -1.75 -2.14 19.12
CA GLN A 171 -2.91 -2.93 18.74
C GLN A 171 -3.84 -2.23 17.74
N PHE A 172 -3.91 -0.90 17.75
CA PHE A 172 -4.62 -0.15 16.73
C PHE A 172 -3.93 -0.30 15.36
N VAL A 173 -2.60 -0.20 15.34
CA VAL A 173 -1.81 -0.43 14.12
C VAL A 173 -1.95 -1.86 13.62
N TYR A 174 -1.94 -2.86 14.51
CA TYR A 174 -2.20 -4.24 14.14
C TYR A 174 -3.63 -4.44 13.60
N GLY A 175 -4.62 -3.75 14.15
CA GLY A 175 -5.98 -3.70 13.60
C GLY A 175 -6.03 -3.17 12.17
N MET A 176 -5.29 -2.09 11.86
CA MET A 176 -5.17 -1.59 10.48
C MET A 176 -4.53 -2.63 9.54
N VAL A 177 -3.51 -3.35 10.02
CA VAL A 177 -2.87 -4.43 9.26
C VAL A 177 -3.88 -5.55 8.97
N LEU A 178 -4.62 -6.01 9.98
CA LEU A 178 -5.65 -7.05 9.80
C LEU A 178 -6.72 -6.61 8.79
N GLU A 179 -7.23 -5.38 8.91
CA GLU A 179 -8.25 -4.86 7.99
C GLU A 179 -7.74 -4.82 6.54
N LEU A 180 -6.53 -4.31 6.32
CA LEU A 180 -5.94 -4.20 4.98
C LEU A 180 -5.54 -5.53 4.35
N THR A 181 -5.31 -6.56 5.17
CA THR A 181 -4.86 -7.90 4.77
C THR A 181 -5.97 -8.95 4.89
N ASN A 182 -7.23 -8.55 5.04
CA ASN A 182 -8.37 -9.45 5.21
C ASN A 182 -8.20 -10.48 6.33
N GLY A 183 -7.59 -10.06 7.44
CA GLY A 183 -7.36 -10.88 8.64
C GLY A 183 -6.07 -11.71 8.64
N GLU A 184 -5.26 -11.68 7.57
CA GLU A 184 -4.00 -12.46 7.51
C GLU A 184 -2.93 -11.93 8.50
N GLY A 185 -2.86 -10.61 8.68
CA GLY A 185 -1.89 -10.00 9.58
C GLY A 185 -0.51 -9.88 8.94
N TYR A 186 0.54 -10.19 9.71
CA TYR A 186 1.91 -10.14 9.22
C TYR A 186 2.33 -11.46 8.57
N ILE A 187 2.89 -11.34 7.37
CA ILE A 187 3.57 -12.44 6.68
C ILE A 187 5.09 -12.30 6.79
N SER A 188 5.83 -13.36 6.45
CA SER A 188 7.30 -13.28 6.40
C SER A 188 7.77 -12.55 5.14
N TRP A 189 9.00 -12.00 5.14
CA TRP A 189 9.58 -11.41 3.93
C TRP A 189 9.70 -12.39 2.76
N ASN A 190 9.95 -13.68 3.04
CA ASN A 190 9.95 -14.70 1.99
C ASN A 190 8.56 -14.90 1.39
N GLU A 191 7.53 -14.87 2.23
CA GLU A 191 6.14 -14.94 1.77
C GLU A 191 5.76 -13.71 0.94
N VAL A 192 6.23 -12.50 1.32
CA VAL A 192 6.06 -11.29 0.48
C VAL A 192 6.60 -11.54 -0.93
N LYS A 193 7.84 -12.06 -1.06
CA LYS A 193 8.44 -12.34 -2.37
C LYS A 193 7.64 -13.37 -3.17
N ASN A 194 7.20 -14.45 -2.53
CA ASN A 194 6.37 -15.47 -3.18
C ASN A 194 5.06 -14.87 -3.72
N ARG A 195 4.37 -14.04 -2.93
CA ARG A 195 3.13 -13.37 -3.36
C ARG A 195 3.38 -12.38 -4.51
N LEU A 196 4.50 -11.67 -4.49
CA LEU A 196 4.88 -10.78 -5.59
C LEU A 196 5.17 -11.56 -6.89
N GLU A 197 5.82 -12.72 -6.82
CA GLU A 197 5.99 -13.60 -7.98
C GLU A 197 4.64 -14.04 -8.57
N GLU A 198 3.68 -14.44 -7.73
CA GLU A 198 2.34 -14.81 -8.17
C GLU A 198 1.59 -13.64 -8.81
N LEU A 199 1.65 -12.45 -8.20
CA LEU A 199 1.01 -11.24 -8.70
C LEU A 199 1.65 -10.77 -10.02
N GLY A 200 2.95 -10.95 -10.19
CA GLY A 200 3.67 -10.67 -11.44
C GLY A 200 3.24 -11.59 -12.58
N ARG A 201 2.97 -12.88 -12.30
CA ARG A 201 2.48 -13.85 -13.30
C ARG A 201 1.04 -13.57 -13.77
N LYS A 202 0.15 -13.14 -12.86
CA LYS A 202 -1.25 -12.78 -13.18
C LYS A 202 -1.39 -11.57 -14.12
N GLY A 203 -0.28 -10.93 -14.49
CA GLY A 203 -0.25 -9.85 -15.48
C GLY A 203 -0.07 -10.33 -16.93
N GLU A 204 0.24 -11.59 -17.21
CA GLU A 204 0.30 -12.16 -18.58
C GLU A 204 -1.09 -12.50 -19.14
#